data_AF-A0A7L2RIV8-F1
#
_entry.id   AF-A0A7L2RIV8-F1
#
_cell.length_a   1.000
_cell.length_b   1.000
_cell.length_c   1.000
_cell.angle_alpha   90.00
_cell.angle_beta   90.00
_cell.angle_gamma   90.00
#
_symmetry.space_group_name_H-M   'P 1'
#
loop_
_entity.id
_entity.type
_entity.pdbx_description
1 polymer ?
#
loop_
_entity_poly.entity_id
_entity_poly.type
_entity_poly.pdbx_seq_one_letter_code
_entity_poly.pdbx_strand_id
1 'polypeptide(L)' 'MKILPFLFVLLLVALHGAAGRSFARPVRPYMKCGYRGTFCHHGKCPRGNSYLGSCPFGLSCCQW' A
#
# COMPACT_ATOMS: atom_id res chain seq x y z
N MET A 1 44.36 4.25 19.27
CA MET A 1 43.51 4.64 18.11
C MET A 1 42.61 3.47 17.73
N LYS A 2 41.33 3.48 18.13
CA LYS A 2 40.41 2.35 17.90
C LYS A 2 38.98 2.86 17.66
N ILE A 3 38.87 3.86 16.79
CA ILE A 3 37.60 4.54 16.45
C ILE A 3 36.94 3.95 15.20
N LEU A 4 37.71 3.23 14.37
CA LEU A 4 37.22 2.51 13.20
C LEU A 4 36.04 1.56 13.50
N PRO A 5 36.05 0.75 14.58
CA PRO A 5 34.90 -0.11 14.88
C PRO A 5 33.66 0.69 15.27
N PHE A 6 33.81 1.83 15.94
CA PHE A 6 32.68 2.70 16.31
C PHE A 6 32.01 3.30 15.08
N LEU A 7 32.80 3.76 14.11
CA LEU A 7 32.27 4.27 12.84
C LEU A 7 31.53 3.19 12.06
N PHE A 8 32.02 1.95 12.09
CA PHE A 8 31.38 0.83 11.42
C PHE A 8 30.02 0.47 12.03
N VAL A 9 29.93 0.46 13.37
CA VAL A 9 28.66 0.24 14.08
C VAL A 9 27.66 1.35 13.76
N LEU A 10 28.08 2.61 13.78
CA LEU A 10 27.23 3.76 13.42
C LEU A 10 26.72 3.66 11.97
N LEU A 11 27.58 3.26 11.04
CA LEU A 11 27.22 3.06 9.64
C LEU A 11 26.17 1.95 9.48
N LEU A 12 26.37 0.81 10.16
CA LEU A 12 25.42 -0.30 10.13
C LEU A 12 24.06 0.08 10.72
N VAL A 13 24.03 0.86 11.81
CA VAL A 13 22.78 1.36 12.42
C VAL A 13 22.05 2.32 11.48
N ALA A 14 22.78 3.23 10.82
CA ALA A 14 22.20 4.15 9.84
C ALA A 14 21.63 3.41 8.62
N LEU A 15 22.33 2.38 8.13
CA LEU A 15 21.88 1.53 7.02
C LEU A 15 20.64 0.70 7.38
N HIS A 16 20.55 0.15 8.60
CA HIS A 16 19.35 -0.55 9.07
C HIS A 16 18.17 0.41 9.27
N GLY A 17 18.43 1.63 9.76
CA GLY A 17 17.40 2.67 9.87
C GLY A 17 16.85 3.13 8.51
N ALA A 18 17.67 3.12 7.46
CA ALA A 18 17.25 3.39 6.09
C ALA A 18 16.50 2.21 5.45
N ALA A 19 16.90 0.96 5.75
CA ALA A 19 16.23 -0.25 5.27
C ALA A 19 14.83 -0.44 5.89
N GLY A 20 14.62 0.01 7.14
CA GLY A 20 13.31 -0.01 7.79
C GLY A 20 12.30 1.02 7.25
N ARG A 21 12.76 1.98 6.44
CA ARG A 21 11.91 3.10 5.95
C ARG A 21 11.47 2.94 4.49
N SER A 22 11.98 1.93 3.78
CA SER A 22 11.69 1.70 2.35
C SER A 22 10.96 0.40 2.04
N PHE A 23 10.65 -0.44 3.04
CA PHE A 23 9.83 -1.62 2.81
C PHE A 23 8.35 -1.32 3.06
N ALA A 24 7.58 -1.48 1.99
CA ALA A 24 6.13 -1.35 1.91
C ALA A 24 5.58 0.08 1.96
N ARG A 25 5.73 0.82 0.84
CA ARG A 25 4.50 1.36 0.24
C ARG A 25 3.62 0.12 0.11
N PRO A 26 2.52 -0.06 0.86
CA PRO A 26 1.71 -1.24 0.67
C PRO A 26 1.38 -1.24 -0.80
N VAL A 27 1.95 -2.20 -1.54
CA VAL A 27 1.46 -2.56 -2.86
C VAL A 27 0.05 -2.96 -2.50
N ARG A 28 -0.89 -2.01 -2.63
CA ARG A 28 -2.29 -2.25 -2.26
C ARG A 28 -2.58 -3.51 -3.05
N PRO A 29 -2.77 -4.67 -2.40
CA PRO A 29 -3.03 -5.90 -3.12
C PRO A 29 -4.21 -5.53 -3.99
N TYR A 30 -4.04 -5.57 -5.32
CA TYR A 30 -5.03 -5.12 -6.30
C TYR A 30 -6.39 -5.45 -5.72
N MET A 31 -7.09 -4.45 -5.17
CA MET A 31 -8.20 -4.73 -4.27
C MET A 31 -9.28 -5.28 -5.17
N LYS A 32 -9.41 -6.60 -5.19
CA LYS A 32 -10.42 -7.26 -5.98
C LYS A 32 -11.77 -6.86 -5.42
N CYS A 33 -12.70 -6.57 -6.31
CA CYS A 33 -14.07 -6.34 -5.87
C CYS A 33 -14.58 -7.54 -5.07
N GLY A 34 -15.23 -7.28 -3.95
CA GLY A 34 -15.62 -8.29 -2.96
C GLY A 34 -14.69 -8.37 -1.75
N TYR A 35 -13.54 -7.68 -1.75
CA TYR A 35 -12.76 -7.49 -0.54
C TYR A 35 -13.45 -6.51 0.42
N ARG A 36 -13.10 -6.56 1.72
CA ARG A 36 -13.76 -5.74 2.76
C ARG A 36 -13.82 -4.26 2.37
N GLY A 37 -15.00 -3.66 2.55
CA GLY A 37 -15.23 -2.25 2.23
C GLY A 37 -15.46 -1.97 0.75
N THR A 38 -15.70 -2.99 -0.08
CA THR A 38 -16.05 -2.81 -1.50
C THR A 38 -17.48 -3.29 -1.78
N PHE A 39 -18.12 -2.72 -2.80
CA PHE A 39 -19.46 -3.09 -3.27
C PHE A 39 -19.60 -2.85 -4.78
N CYS A 40 -20.49 -3.59 -5.44
CA CYS A 40 -20.83 -3.36 -6.85
C CYS A 40 -22.00 -2.37 -6.96
N HIS A 41 -21.91 -1.40 -7.88
CA HIS A 41 -22.91 -0.36 -8.10
C HIS A 41 -23.20 -0.20 -9.60
N HIS A 42 -24.46 0.08 -9.96
CA HIS A 42 -24.81 0.37 -11.35
C HIS A 42 -24.29 1.74 -11.79
N GLY A 43 -23.54 1.78 -12.90
CA GLY A 43 -23.00 3.04 -13.43
C GLY A 43 -21.86 3.60 -12.57
N LYS A 44 -21.83 4.92 -12.33
CA LYS A 44 -20.74 5.58 -11.60
C LYS A 44 -20.84 5.35 -10.09
N CYS A 45 -19.71 5.24 -9.41
CA CYS A 45 -19.67 5.16 -7.95
C CYS A 45 -20.30 6.40 -7.29
N PRO A 46 -20.97 6.24 -6.12
CA PRO A 46 -21.50 7.36 -5.37
C PRO A 46 -20.41 8.35 -4.94
N ARG A 47 -20.81 9.57 -4.60
CA ARG A 47 -19.86 10.59 -4.11
C ARG A 47 -19.23 10.13 -2.80
N GLY A 48 -17.90 10.24 -2.72
CA GLY A 48 -17.12 9.78 -1.57
C GLY A 48 -16.47 8.41 -1.79
N ASN A 49 -16.90 7.66 -2.81
CA ASN A 49 -16.39 6.32 -3.08
C ASN A 49 -15.32 6.31 -4.18
N SER A 50 -14.34 5.43 -4.03
CA SER A 50 -13.29 5.22 -5.05
C SER A 50 -13.67 4.12 -6.04
N TYR A 51 -13.48 4.37 -7.34
CA TYR A 51 -13.63 3.33 -8.37
C TYR A 51 -12.41 2.42 -8.37
N LEU A 52 -12.64 1.11 -8.27
CA LEU A 52 -11.59 0.09 -8.24
C LEU A 52 -11.52 -0.76 -9.52
N GLY A 53 -12.57 -0.76 -10.34
CA GLY A 53 -12.66 -1.58 -11.54
C GLY A 53 -14.10 -2.00 -11.84
N SER A 54 -14.25 -3.04 -12.66
CA SER A 54 -15.56 -3.55 -13.07
C SER A 54 -15.95 -4.80 -12.28
N CYS A 55 -17.23 -4.90 -11.94
CA CYS A 55 -17.91 -6.10 -11.49
C CYS A 55 -18.54 -6.84 -12.69
N PRO A 56 -18.98 -8.10 -12.52
CA PRO A 56 -19.81 -8.78 -13.51
C PRO A 56 -21.05 -7.96 -13.93
N PHE A 57 -21.60 -8.23 -15.11
CA PHE A 57 -22.81 -7.56 -15.62
C PHE A 57 -22.67 -6.04 -15.83
N GLY A 58 -21.45 -5.53 -16.06
CA GLY A 58 -21.22 -4.11 -16.36
C GLY A 58 -21.39 -3.18 -15.16
N LEU A 59 -21.37 -3.73 -13.95
CA LEU A 59 -21.40 -2.98 -12.70
C LEU A 59 -20.02 -2.37 -12.41
N SER A 60 -19.99 -1.25 -11.69
CA SER A 60 -18.75 -0.66 -11.18
C SER A 60 -18.43 -1.18 -9.78
N CYS A 61 -17.16 -1.51 -9.55
CA CYS A 61 -16.66 -1.79 -8.22
C CYS A 61 -16.29 -0.50 -7.50
N CYS A 62 -16.93 -0.26 -6.36
CA CYS A 62 -16.75 0.94 -5.55
C CYS A 62 -16.22 0.57 -4.17
N GLN A 63 -15.32 1.40 -3.63
CA GLN A 63 -14.84 1.30 -2.25
C GLN A 63 -15.54 2.36 -1.38
N TRP A 64 -16.02 1.96 -0.20
CA TRP A 64 -16.52 2.86 0.84
C TRP A 64 -15.52 3.97 1.16
#